data_AF-A0A6H2NMQ5-F1
#
_entry.id   AF-A0A6H2NMQ5-F1
#
_cell.length_a   1.000
_cell.length_b   1.000
_cell.length_c   1.000
_cell.angle_alpha   90.00
_cell.angle_beta   90.00
_cell.angle_gamma   90.00
#
_symmetry.space_group_name_H-M   'P 1'
#
loop_
_entity.id
_entity.type
_entity.pdbx_description
1 polymer ?
#
loop_
_entity_poly.entity_id
_entity_poly.type
_entity_poly.pdbx_seq_one_letter_code
_entity_poly.pdbx_strand_id
1 'polypeptide(L)'
;MKRRGTVLGFFITLLAVVLVAGPWGLPAPAQRSSQIGPPLRNLVNQFDPVVMPDATAYSVFTTDAATPHQVWYRISGGDALFRQRLRVFKENAPPRPINQLPPLSELEHEITTNAPTEWFAFPVQQGVVTYYFDGDHRVSPNSPWRDAFGLKVRRSRYGNGHLFELGFEDKEILDDYNDLEVEVVIIQPAF
;
A
#
# COMPACT_ATOMS: atom_id res chain seq x y z
N MET A 1 40.57 42.98 47.82
CA MET A 1 39.30 43.67 47.53
C MET A 1 38.23 42.64 47.20
N LYS A 2 37.05 42.73 47.83
CA LYS A 2 35.73 42.10 47.53
C LYS A 2 35.70 40.54 47.46
N ARG A 3 35.34 39.76 48.49
CA ARG A 3 34.07 39.56 49.24
C ARG A 3 32.88 39.03 48.41
N ARG A 4 32.37 37.84 48.84
CA ARG A 4 31.01 37.25 48.73
C ARG A 4 30.71 36.51 47.40
N GLY A 5 30.07 35.34 47.35
CA GLY A 5 29.36 34.56 48.37
C GLY A 5 27.99 34.11 47.84
N THR A 6 27.73 32.80 47.92
CA THR A 6 26.43 32.12 48.15
C THR A 6 25.27 32.15 47.12
N VAL A 7 24.85 30.91 46.79
CA VAL A 7 23.49 30.33 46.90
C VAL A 7 22.47 30.52 45.76
N LEU A 8 22.14 29.35 45.18
CA LEU A 8 20.82 28.81 44.84
C LEU A 8 19.64 29.78 44.64
N GLY A 9 18.97 29.65 43.50
CA GLY A 9 17.65 30.20 43.27
C GLY A 9 16.99 29.61 42.02
N PHE A 10 16.39 28.43 42.18
CA PHE A 10 15.33 27.96 41.30
C PHE A 10 14.18 28.97 41.34
N PHE A 11 13.73 29.47 40.19
CA PHE A 11 12.37 29.95 40.02
C PHE A 11 11.81 29.48 38.68
N ILE A 12 10.74 28.71 38.81
CA ILE A 12 9.84 28.16 37.81
C ILE A 12 8.75 29.20 37.54
N THR A 13 8.40 29.40 36.26
CA THR A 13 7.07 29.84 35.79
C THR A 13 6.94 29.41 34.32
N LEU A 14 6.37 28.25 34.00
CA LEU A 14 4.94 27.86 33.90
C LEU A 14 4.16 28.61 32.80
N LEU A 15 3.93 27.97 31.64
CA LEU A 15 2.61 27.67 31.04
C LEU A 15 2.82 27.01 29.65
N ALA A 16 2.42 25.75 29.48
CA ALA A 16 1.17 25.30 28.84
C ALA A 16 1.20 25.49 27.31
N VAL A 17 1.03 24.47 26.47
CA VAL A 17 -0.17 23.61 26.41
C VAL A 17 0.25 22.21 25.97
N VAL A 18 -0.06 21.20 26.80
CA VAL A 18 -0.19 19.81 26.32
C VAL A 18 -1.50 19.76 25.54
N LEU A 19 -1.41 19.90 24.21
CA LEU A 19 -2.51 19.49 23.34
C LEU A 19 -2.53 17.97 23.41
N VAL A 20 -3.40 17.45 24.26
CA VAL A 20 -3.94 16.10 24.10
C VAL A 20 -4.73 16.13 22.79
N ALA A 21 -4.01 15.97 21.68
CA ALA A 21 -4.60 15.51 20.46
C ALA A 21 -5.09 14.09 20.77
N GLY A 22 -6.39 13.94 21.00
CA GLY A 22 -7.03 12.63 20.91
C GLY A 22 -6.64 11.98 19.59
N PRO A 23 -6.51 10.65 19.51
CA PRO A 23 -6.03 9.98 18.31
C PRO A 23 -7.15 10.00 17.26
N TRP A 24 -7.34 11.15 16.63
CA TRP A 24 -7.68 11.19 15.22
C TRP A 24 -6.37 10.85 14.51
N GLY A 25 -5.96 9.60 14.67
CA GLY A 25 -4.78 9.07 14.01
C GLY A 25 -5.06 9.18 12.53
N LEU A 26 -4.41 10.15 11.89
CA LEU A 26 -4.20 10.06 10.45
C LEU A 26 -3.70 8.64 10.19
N PRO A 27 -4.30 7.90 9.23
CA PRO A 27 -3.77 6.60 8.88
C PRO A 27 -2.29 6.77 8.54
N ALA A 28 -1.41 6.06 9.24
CA ALA A 28 0.00 6.16 8.97
C ALA A 28 0.27 5.49 7.60
N PRO A 29 1.10 6.12 6.74
CA PRO A 29 1.43 5.56 5.44
C PRO A 29 2.12 4.20 5.58
N ALA A 30 2.12 3.43 4.50
CA ALA A 30 2.85 2.17 4.45
C ALA A 30 4.33 2.40 4.82
N GLN A 31 4.85 1.59 5.73
CA GLN A 31 6.24 1.66 6.15
C GLN A 31 7.03 0.57 5.44
N ARG A 32 8.27 0.89 5.01
CA ARG A 32 9.19 -0.15 4.53
C ARG A 32 9.45 -1.12 5.66
N SER A 33 9.08 -2.38 5.45
CA SER A 33 9.48 -3.47 6.31
C SER A 33 10.92 -3.87 5.97
N SER A 34 11.62 -4.45 6.95
CA SER A 34 12.86 -5.18 6.68
C SER A 34 12.63 -6.28 5.65
N GLN A 35 13.70 -6.90 5.14
CA GLN A 35 13.68 -8.00 4.15
C GLN A 35 12.76 -9.19 4.50
N ILE A 36 12.22 -9.25 5.72
CA ILE A 36 11.23 -10.23 6.15
C ILE A 36 9.90 -9.93 5.44
N GLY A 37 9.50 -10.84 4.56
CA GLY A 37 8.20 -10.79 3.90
C GLY A 37 7.03 -11.04 4.85
N PRO A 38 5.78 -10.93 4.36
CA PRO A 38 4.59 -11.11 5.18
C PRO A 38 4.57 -12.51 5.81
N PRO A 39 4.14 -12.67 7.08
CA PRO A 39 4.09 -13.95 7.78
C PRO A 39 2.91 -14.80 7.31
N LEU A 40 2.93 -15.21 6.04
CA LEU A 40 1.97 -16.13 5.45
C LEU A 40 2.12 -17.53 6.07
N ARG A 41 1.00 -18.17 6.39
CA ARG A 41 0.96 -19.56 6.86
C ARG A 41 1.08 -20.53 5.67
N ASN A 42 0.67 -21.78 5.84
CA ASN A 42 0.67 -22.76 4.76
C ASN A 42 -0.25 -22.34 3.62
N LEU A 43 0.18 -22.58 2.38
CA LEU A 43 -0.65 -22.44 1.20
C LEU A 43 -1.80 -23.44 1.28
N VAL A 44 -3.03 -22.95 1.13
CA VAL A 44 -4.26 -23.76 1.17
C VAL A 44 -4.74 -24.03 -0.25
N ASN A 45 -4.73 -23.01 -1.11
CA ASN A 45 -5.17 -23.13 -2.48
C ASN A 45 -4.52 -22.07 -3.37
N GLN A 46 -4.32 -22.39 -4.64
CA GLN A 46 -3.92 -21.44 -5.67
C GLN A 46 -5.00 -21.43 -6.75
N PHE A 47 -5.41 -20.24 -7.18
CA PHE A 47 -6.43 -20.06 -8.20
C PHE A 47 -5.77 -19.74 -9.54
N ASP A 48 -6.46 -20.06 -10.64
CA ASP A 48 -6.03 -19.66 -11.97
C ASP A 48 -6.02 -18.12 -12.10
N PRO A 49 -5.10 -17.56 -12.91
CA PRO A 49 -5.08 -16.13 -13.16
C PRO A 49 -6.32 -15.69 -13.93
N VAL A 50 -6.82 -14.50 -13.61
CA VAL A 50 -7.92 -13.83 -14.29
C VAL A 50 -7.39 -12.58 -14.97
N VAL A 51 -7.74 -12.40 -16.24
CA VAL A 51 -7.41 -11.18 -17.02
C VAL A 51 -8.61 -10.23 -17.00
N MET A 52 -8.32 -8.96 -16.76
CA MET A 52 -9.27 -7.87 -16.64
C MET A 52 -8.82 -6.73 -17.56
N PRO A 53 -9.21 -6.75 -18.86
CA PRO A 53 -8.68 -5.84 -19.86
C PRO A 53 -9.10 -4.38 -19.62
N ASP A 54 -10.28 -4.14 -19.06
CA ASP A 54 -10.76 -2.76 -18.79
C ASP A 54 -10.34 -2.24 -17.40
N ALA A 55 -9.44 -2.95 -16.71
CA ALA A 55 -9.06 -2.63 -15.33
C ALA A 55 -7.76 -1.83 -15.27
N THR A 56 -7.84 -0.64 -14.67
CA THR A 56 -6.68 0.22 -14.39
C THR A 56 -6.06 -0.05 -13.02
N ALA A 57 -6.85 -0.57 -12.08
CA ALA A 57 -6.43 -0.85 -10.71
C ALA A 57 -7.11 -2.10 -10.13
N TYR A 58 -6.54 -2.63 -9.06
CA TYR A 58 -7.10 -3.74 -8.29
C TYR A 58 -7.35 -3.36 -6.83
N SER A 59 -8.52 -3.71 -6.30
CA SER A 59 -8.86 -3.49 -4.90
C SER A 59 -8.66 -4.75 -4.04
N VAL A 60 -7.98 -4.62 -2.91
CA VAL A 60 -7.89 -5.65 -1.86
C VAL A 60 -8.56 -5.11 -0.61
N PHE A 61 -9.50 -5.88 -0.05
CA PHE A 61 -10.33 -5.44 1.08
C PHE A 61 -10.75 -6.63 1.95
N THR A 62 -11.17 -6.34 3.18
CA THR A 62 -11.91 -7.29 4.03
C THR A 62 -13.39 -6.93 4.05
N THR A 63 -14.24 -7.94 4.11
CA THR A 63 -15.68 -7.76 4.39
C THR A 63 -15.99 -7.92 5.87
N ASP A 64 -15.07 -8.49 6.64
CA ASP A 64 -15.19 -8.66 8.08
C ASP A 64 -14.66 -7.42 8.81
N ALA A 65 -15.58 -6.73 9.50
CA ALA A 65 -15.26 -5.55 10.28
C ALA A 65 -14.69 -5.89 11.67
N ALA A 66 -14.89 -7.12 12.16
CA ALA A 66 -14.51 -7.51 13.51
C ALA A 66 -13.07 -8.01 13.58
N THR A 67 -12.60 -8.71 12.54
CA THR A 67 -11.25 -9.30 12.55
C THR A 67 -10.19 -8.30 12.09
N PRO A 68 -9.14 -8.05 12.90
CA PRO A 68 -8.02 -7.23 12.48
C PRO A 68 -7.27 -7.83 11.29
N HIS A 69 -6.77 -6.98 10.42
CA HIS A 69 -6.04 -7.37 9.23
C HIS A 69 -4.86 -6.44 8.98
N GLN A 70 -3.91 -6.91 8.19
CA GLN A 70 -2.76 -6.13 7.75
C GLN A 70 -2.51 -6.36 6.28
N VAL A 71 -2.27 -5.28 5.54
CA VAL A 71 -1.90 -5.32 4.12
C VAL A 71 -0.41 -5.07 3.96
N TRP A 72 0.21 -5.93 3.15
CA TRP A 72 1.59 -5.85 2.72
C TRP A 72 1.63 -5.80 1.21
N TYR A 73 2.61 -5.12 0.63
CA TYR A 73 2.81 -5.16 -0.81
C TYR A 73 4.26 -4.91 -1.19
N ARG A 74 4.63 -5.30 -2.40
CA ARG A 74 5.89 -4.92 -3.05
C ARG A 74 5.72 -4.93 -4.55
N ILE A 75 6.61 -4.23 -5.24
CA ILE A 75 6.85 -4.49 -6.65
C ILE A 75 7.75 -5.72 -6.71
N SER A 76 7.27 -6.80 -7.31
CA SER A 76 8.02 -8.05 -7.46
C SER A 76 8.93 -8.04 -8.68
N GLY A 77 8.62 -7.20 -9.66
CA GLY A 77 9.39 -7.04 -10.88
C GLY A 77 8.63 -6.29 -11.96
N GLY A 78 9.17 -6.35 -13.16
CA GLY A 78 8.52 -5.86 -14.37
C GLY A 78 9.51 -5.78 -15.52
N ASP A 79 9.04 -6.12 -16.72
CA ASP A 79 9.78 -6.00 -17.98
C ASP A 79 9.00 -5.08 -18.91
N ALA A 80 9.30 -3.78 -18.83
CA ALA A 80 8.54 -2.76 -19.52
C ALA A 80 9.42 -1.94 -20.47
N LEU A 81 8.83 -1.57 -21.60
CA LEU A 81 9.42 -0.59 -22.51
C LEU A 81 9.17 0.85 -22.02
N PHE A 82 8.07 1.09 -21.30
CA PHE A 82 7.77 2.40 -20.73
C PHE A 82 8.07 2.49 -19.24
N ARG A 83 8.13 3.72 -18.74
CA ARG A 83 8.31 3.95 -17.30
C ARG A 83 7.01 3.61 -16.60
N GLN A 84 7.10 2.78 -15.58
CA GLN A 84 5.98 2.38 -14.75
C GLN A 84 5.87 3.19 -13.47
N ARG A 85 4.65 3.22 -12.92
CA ARG A 85 4.35 3.78 -11.61
C ARG A 85 3.26 2.98 -10.94
N LEU A 86 3.52 2.60 -9.69
CA LEU A 86 2.51 2.09 -8.78
C LEU A 86 2.00 3.24 -7.90
N ARG A 87 0.69 3.44 -7.86
CA ARG A 87 0.00 4.27 -6.87
C ARG A 87 -0.81 3.37 -5.95
N VAL A 88 -0.76 3.64 -4.65
CA VAL A 88 -1.52 2.90 -3.64
C VAL A 88 -2.45 3.87 -2.93
N PHE A 89 -3.74 3.56 -2.94
CA PHE A 89 -4.78 4.34 -2.28
C PHE A 89 -5.47 3.54 -1.19
N LYS A 90 -6.08 4.23 -0.23
CA LYS A 90 -6.82 3.60 0.87
C LYS A 90 -8.13 4.31 1.14
N GLU A 91 -9.17 3.53 1.43
CA GLU A 91 -10.48 4.03 1.88
C GLU A 91 -10.99 3.21 3.06
N ASN A 92 -11.60 3.86 4.04
CA ASN A 92 -12.37 3.20 5.11
C ASN A 92 -13.81 2.92 4.65
N ALA A 93 -13.93 2.21 3.52
CA ALA A 93 -15.19 1.93 2.85
C ALA A 93 -15.11 0.60 2.07
N PRO A 94 -16.25 0.00 1.69
CA PRO A 94 -16.28 -1.10 0.73
C PRO A 94 -15.65 -0.72 -0.61
N PRO A 95 -15.20 -1.69 -1.42
CA PRO A 95 -14.53 -1.40 -2.69
C PRO A 95 -15.45 -0.70 -3.67
N ARG A 96 -14.88 0.26 -4.41
CA ARG A 96 -15.55 0.90 -5.53
C ARG A 96 -15.70 -0.08 -6.72
N PRO A 97 -16.77 0.08 -7.53
CA PRO A 97 -16.87 -0.58 -8.82
C PRO A 97 -15.66 -0.26 -9.71
N ILE A 98 -15.29 -1.22 -10.58
CA ILE A 98 -14.09 -1.11 -11.43
C ILE A 98 -14.10 0.13 -12.35
N ASN A 99 -15.28 0.55 -12.82
CA ASN A 99 -15.47 1.74 -13.66
C ASN A 99 -15.37 3.06 -12.90
N GLN A 100 -14.99 3.03 -11.62
CA GLN A 100 -14.75 4.20 -10.77
C GLN A 100 -13.31 4.23 -10.24
N LEU A 101 -12.41 3.51 -10.89
CA LEU A 101 -10.98 3.47 -10.56
C LEU A 101 -10.18 4.34 -11.56
N PRO A 102 -9.06 4.95 -11.14
CA PRO A 102 -8.53 4.97 -9.77
C PRO A 102 -9.43 5.79 -8.82
N PRO A 103 -9.49 5.43 -7.52
CA PRO A 103 -10.35 6.13 -6.57
C PRO A 103 -9.87 7.57 -6.37
N LEU A 104 -10.80 8.50 -6.12
CA LEU A 104 -10.48 9.90 -5.73
C LEU A 104 -10.04 10.02 -4.25
N SER A 105 -9.60 8.93 -3.65
CA SER A 105 -9.23 8.84 -2.23
C SER A 105 -7.80 9.32 -1.97
N GLU A 106 -7.43 9.31 -0.70
CA GLU A 106 -6.07 9.64 -0.27
C GLU A 106 -5.04 8.68 -0.90
N LEU A 107 -3.99 9.27 -1.46
CA LEU A 107 -2.82 8.57 -1.96
C LEU A 107 -1.89 8.26 -0.79
N GLU A 108 -1.73 6.98 -0.49
CA GLU A 108 -0.86 6.49 0.60
C GLU A 108 0.58 6.36 0.15
N HIS A 109 0.80 5.95 -1.11
CA HIS A 109 2.15 5.79 -1.64
C HIS A 109 2.21 5.89 -3.16
N GLU A 110 3.32 6.43 -3.67
CA GLU A 110 3.65 6.48 -5.10
C GLU A 110 5.08 5.97 -5.31
N ILE A 111 5.24 4.97 -6.17
CA ILE A 111 6.52 4.34 -6.47
C ILE A 111 6.73 4.36 -8.00
N THR A 112 7.80 5.00 -8.47
CA THR A 112 8.08 5.23 -9.89
C THR A 112 9.21 4.33 -10.42
N THR A 113 9.08 3.03 -10.19
CA THR A 113 9.99 1.98 -10.67
C THR A 113 9.20 0.71 -10.96
N ASN A 114 9.69 -0.14 -11.87
CA ASN A 114 9.26 -1.54 -12.01
C ASN A 114 10.34 -2.53 -11.53
N ALA A 115 11.49 -2.05 -11.08
CA ALA A 115 12.47 -2.89 -10.40
C ALA A 115 11.91 -3.42 -9.07
N PRO A 116 12.27 -4.66 -8.66
CA PRO A 116 11.81 -5.24 -7.41
C PRO A 116 12.10 -4.34 -6.20
N THR A 117 11.15 -4.24 -5.28
CA THR A 117 11.28 -3.50 -4.02
C THR A 117 11.30 -4.44 -2.82
N GLU A 118 11.71 -3.90 -1.67
CA GLU A 118 11.37 -4.51 -0.38
C GLU A 118 9.85 -4.47 -0.15
N TRP A 119 9.41 -5.21 0.88
CA TRP A 119 8.02 -5.19 1.31
C TRP A 119 7.68 -3.90 2.05
N PHE A 120 6.52 -3.36 1.73
CA PHE A 120 5.84 -2.32 2.48
C PHE A 120 4.72 -2.96 3.30
N ALA A 121 4.53 -2.47 4.52
CA ALA A 121 3.44 -2.91 5.39
C ALA A 121 2.64 -1.71 5.86
N PHE A 122 1.32 -1.81 5.75
CA PHE A 122 0.42 -0.89 6.44
C PHE A 122 0.30 -1.27 7.92
N PRO A 123 -0.06 -0.32 8.80
CA PRO A 123 -0.42 -0.65 10.17
C PRO A 123 -1.61 -1.62 10.19
N VAL A 124 -1.66 -2.49 11.21
CA VAL A 124 -2.83 -3.36 11.45
C VAL A 124 -4.08 -2.49 11.56
N GLN A 125 -5.13 -2.87 10.82
CA GLN A 125 -6.43 -2.21 10.80
C GLN A 125 -7.51 -3.14 11.35
N GLN A 126 -8.63 -2.55 11.77
CA GLN A 126 -9.88 -3.23 12.07
C GLN A 126 -11.02 -2.45 11.39
N GLY A 127 -12.11 -3.11 11.04
CA GLY A 127 -13.19 -2.51 10.25
C GLY A 127 -13.07 -2.82 8.76
N VAL A 128 -13.91 -2.15 7.96
CA VAL A 128 -13.89 -2.27 6.50
C VAL A 128 -12.92 -1.25 5.93
N VAL A 129 -11.81 -1.75 5.37
CA VAL A 129 -10.79 -0.95 4.69
C VAL A 129 -10.52 -1.56 3.33
N THR A 130 -10.50 -0.72 2.31
CA THR A 130 -10.12 -1.09 0.94
C THR A 130 -8.82 -0.41 0.55
N TYR A 131 -7.92 -1.19 -0.04
CA TYR A 131 -6.66 -0.73 -0.62
C TYR A 131 -6.73 -0.90 -2.12
N TYR A 132 -6.37 0.13 -2.88
CA TYR A 132 -6.35 0.10 -4.33
C TYR A 132 -4.92 0.19 -4.84
N PHE A 133 -4.55 -0.73 -5.73
CA PHE A 133 -3.24 -0.81 -6.36
C PHE A 133 -3.43 -0.47 -7.83
N ASP A 134 -2.86 0.64 -8.24
CA ASP A 134 -3.11 1.29 -9.51
C ASP A 134 -1.80 1.45 -10.28
N GLY A 135 -1.77 0.89 -11.49
CA GLY A 135 -0.60 0.87 -12.35
C GLY A 135 -0.75 1.88 -13.47
N ASP A 136 0.22 2.78 -13.60
CA ASP A 136 0.32 3.73 -14.71
C ASP A 136 1.63 3.56 -15.46
N HIS A 137 1.64 4.03 -16.70
CA HIS A 137 2.85 4.13 -17.50
C HIS A 137 3.02 5.53 -18.12
N ARG A 138 4.25 5.83 -18.55
CA ARG A 138 4.54 6.95 -19.45
C ARG A 138 5.72 6.66 -20.36
N VAL A 139 5.60 7.11 -21.60
CA VAL A 139 6.61 6.88 -22.65
C VAL A 139 7.94 7.57 -22.34
N SER A 140 7.90 8.77 -21.77
CA SER A 140 9.09 9.56 -21.44
C SER A 140 8.91 10.35 -20.14
N PRO A 141 9.98 10.88 -19.54
CA PRO A 141 9.88 11.70 -18.33
C PRO A 141 8.98 12.94 -18.43
N ASN A 142 8.74 13.43 -19.66
CA ASN A 142 7.92 14.63 -19.92
C ASN A 142 6.54 14.28 -20.48
N SER A 143 6.27 13.00 -20.77
CA SER A 143 4.95 12.54 -21.21
C SER A 143 4.00 12.49 -20.01
N PRO A 144 2.70 12.75 -20.21
CA PRO A 144 1.71 12.52 -19.17
C PRO A 144 1.68 11.04 -18.79
N TRP A 145 1.38 10.78 -17.53
CA TRP A 145 1.01 9.43 -17.08
C TRP A 145 -0.30 9.01 -17.73
N ARG A 146 -0.41 7.72 -18.01
CA ARG A 146 -1.59 7.07 -18.56
C ARG A 146 -1.84 5.80 -17.75
N ASP A 147 -3.09 5.49 -17.56
CA ASP A 147 -3.49 4.27 -16.86
C ASP A 147 -3.02 3.04 -17.63
N ALA A 148 -2.83 1.92 -16.92
CA ALA A 148 -2.60 0.62 -17.55
C ALA A 148 -3.73 0.24 -18.50
N PHE A 149 -3.39 -0.52 -19.55
CA PHE A 149 -4.34 -1.04 -20.54
C PHE A 149 -5.03 -2.33 -20.10
N GLY A 150 -4.73 -2.81 -18.90
CA GLY A 150 -5.35 -3.99 -18.33
C GLY A 150 -4.56 -4.55 -17.16
N LEU A 151 -5.18 -5.55 -16.53
CA LEU A 151 -4.65 -6.20 -15.34
C LEU A 151 -4.82 -7.71 -15.42
N LYS A 152 -3.79 -8.45 -15.02
CA LYS A 152 -3.84 -9.88 -14.75
C LYS A 152 -3.69 -10.11 -13.25
N VAL A 153 -4.56 -10.93 -12.67
CA VAL A 153 -4.53 -11.23 -11.23
C VAL A 153 -4.52 -12.72 -10.99
N ARG A 154 -3.53 -13.20 -10.24
CA ARG A 154 -3.55 -14.53 -9.63
C ARG A 154 -3.75 -14.40 -8.14
N ARG A 155 -4.66 -15.21 -7.57
CA ARG A 155 -4.88 -15.25 -6.12
C ARG A 155 -4.39 -16.57 -5.55
N SER A 156 -3.74 -16.51 -4.40
CA SER A 156 -3.38 -17.65 -3.57
C SER A 156 -3.98 -17.48 -2.18
N ARG A 157 -4.64 -18.52 -1.66
CA ARG A 157 -5.20 -18.55 -0.30
C ARG A 157 -4.22 -19.25 0.63
N TYR A 158 -3.92 -18.58 1.73
CA TYR A 158 -3.09 -19.09 2.82
C TYR A 158 -3.92 -19.26 4.08
N GLY A 159 -3.39 -20.00 5.05
CA GLY A 159 -4.11 -20.31 6.30
C GLY A 159 -4.48 -19.10 7.16
N ASN A 160 -3.89 -17.92 6.90
CA ASN A 160 -4.19 -16.66 7.60
C ASN A 160 -4.48 -15.48 6.65
N GLY A 161 -4.70 -15.72 5.35
CA GLY A 161 -4.87 -14.60 4.42
C GLY A 161 -4.81 -14.96 2.95
N HIS A 162 -4.54 -13.97 2.13
CA HIS A 162 -4.44 -14.08 0.67
C HIS A 162 -3.21 -13.35 0.15
N LEU A 163 -2.58 -13.93 -0.86
CA LEU A 163 -1.63 -13.27 -1.76
C LEU A 163 -2.35 -13.02 -3.09
N PHE A 164 -2.14 -11.84 -3.64
CA PHE A 164 -2.54 -11.44 -4.98
C PHE A 164 -1.29 -11.06 -5.75
N GLU A 165 -1.10 -11.69 -6.90
CA GLU A 165 -0.04 -11.36 -7.84
C GLU A 165 -0.71 -10.60 -8.98
N LEU A 166 -0.40 -9.32 -9.08
CA LEU A 166 -0.95 -8.36 -10.03
C LEU A 166 0.09 -8.13 -11.12
N GLY A 167 -0.34 -8.20 -12.39
CA GLY A 167 0.46 -7.81 -13.54
C GLY A 167 -0.27 -6.75 -14.33
N PHE A 168 0.34 -5.57 -14.51
CA PHE A 168 -0.21 -4.48 -15.29
C PHE A 168 0.41 -4.44 -16.69
N GLU A 169 -0.37 -3.97 -17.66
CA GLU A 169 0.01 -3.87 -19.07
C GLU A 169 0.13 -2.39 -19.50
N ASP A 170 1.23 -2.05 -20.18
CA ASP A 170 1.53 -0.70 -20.68
C ASP A 170 1.17 -0.52 -22.17
N LYS A 171 0.77 -1.60 -22.86
CA LYS A 171 0.26 -1.60 -24.23
C LYS A 171 -0.84 -2.64 -24.48
N GLU A 172 -1.93 -2.18 -25.09
CA GLU A 172 -3.06 -3.02 -25.52
C GLU A 172 -2.72 -4.24 -26.43
N ILE A 173 -1.54 -4.29 -27.06
CA ILE A 173 -1.22 -5.29 -28.10
C ILE A 173 -0.31 -6.42 -27.59
N LEU A 174 0.42 -6.22 -26.48
CA LEU A 174 1.40 -7.22 -26.01
C LEU A 174 0.75 -8.33 -25.17
N ASP A 175 -0.28 -7.98 -24.37
CA ASP A 175 -1.09 -8.91 -23.57
C ASP A 175 -0.24 -9.85 -22.68
N ASP A 176 0.96 -9.43 -22.27
CA ASP A 176 1.84 -10.23 -21.40
C ASP A 176 1.67 -9.88 -19.92
N TYR A 177 1.15 -8.68 -19.63
CA TYR A 177 0.84 -8.19 -18.28
C TYR A 177 2.03 -8.35 -17.33
N ASN A 178 3.24 -8.04 -17.81
CA ASN A 178 4.47 -8.14 -17.03
C ASN A 178 5.23 -6.81 -16.94
N ASP A 179 4.67 -5.67 -17.40
CA ASP A 179 5.35 -4.38 -17.36
C ASP A 179 5.61 -3.90 -15.93
N LEU A 180 4.61 -4.10 -15.06
CA LEU A 180 4.66 -3.85 -13.62
C LEU A 180 4.00 -5.02 -12.89
N GLU A 181 4.81 -5.76 -12.13
CA GLU A 181 4.36 -6.89 -11.31
C GLU A 181 4.35 -6.49 -9.84
N VAL A 182 3.21 -6.70 -9.19
CA VAL A 182 2.99 -6.32 -7.78
C VAL A 182 2.46 -7.53 -7.02
N GLU A 183 3.11 -7.84 -5.91
CA GLU A 183 2.56 -8.78 -4.93
C GLU A 183 1.87 -7.99 -3.84
N VAL A 184 0.63 -8.36 -3.53
CA VAL A 184 -0.17 -7.79 -2.44
C VAL A 184 -0.64 -8.91 -1.53
N VAL A 185 -0.41 -8.75 -0.25
CA VAL A 185 -0.83 -9.71 0.76
C VAL A 185 -1.77 -9.04 1.75
N ILE A 186 -2.90 -9.69 2.04
CA ILE A 186 -3.75 -9.34 3.17
C ILE A 186 -3.81 -10.51 4.14
N ILE A 187 -3.41 -10.28 5.39
CA ILE A 187 -3.39 -11.30 6.43
C ILE A 187 -4.18 -10.88 7.67
N GLN A 188 -4.62 -11.89 8.41
CA GLN A 188 -4.99 -11.78 9.81
C GLN A 188 -3.71 -12.02 10.63
N PRO A 189 -3.16 -10.98 11.30
CA PRO A 189 -1.96 -11.15 12.11
C PRO A 189 -2.25 -12.08 13.30
N ALA A 190 -1.25 -12.87 13.71
CA ALA A 190 -1.35 -13.63 14.94
C ALA A 190 -1.23 -12.66 16.13
N PHE A 191 -2.20 -12.73 17.05
CA PHE A 191 -2.14 -12.07 18.36
C PHE A 191 -1.40 -12.93 19.37
#